data_AF-A0A8T5MIK5-F1
#
_entry.id   AF-A0A8T5MIK5-F1
#
_cell.length_a   1.000
_cell.length_b   1.000
_cell.length_c   1.000
_cell.angle_alpha   90.00
_cell.angle_beta   90.00
_cell.angle_gamma   90.00
#
_symmetry.space_group_name_H-M   'P 1'
#
loop_
_entity.id
_entity.type
_entity.pdbx_description
1 polymer ?
#
loop_
_entity_poly.entity_id
_entity_poly.type
_entity_poly.pdbx_seq_one_letter_code
_entity_poly.pdbx_strand_id
1 'polypeptide(L)'
;MNQYTKEQKKEYFQSLRNRWTEAKKQYSENEITAVDAIIETHGLKISRFGFLFVKIQMEKQGLDGLPYLDAKTFLGWKKNGFMVKKGEKSTLDGITWIGVGEEEDSGKFEYMFPKQYHLFHRTQVEEIIN
;
A
#
# COMPACT_ATOMS: atom_id res chain seq x y z
N MET A 1 12.00 17.31 13.66
CA MET A 1 11.27 17.09 12.39
C MET A 1 11.92 17.97 11.34
N ASN A 2 12.60 17.39 10.35
CA ASN A 2 13.08 18.18 9.22
C ASN A 2 11.84 18.64 8.43
N GLN A 3 11.58 19.95 8.42
CA GLN A 3 10.49 20.51 7.62
C GLN A 3 10.92 20.41 6.15
N TYR A 4 10.24 19.56 5.39
CA TYR A 4 10.40 19.53 3.94
C TYR A 4 10.08 20.89 3.33
N THR A 5 10.91 21.34 2.39
CA THR A 5 10.62 22.52 1.57
C THR A 5 9.38 22.28 0.69
N LYS A 6 8.82 23.36 0.13
CA LYS A 6 7.67 23.27 -0.77
C LYS A 6 8.00 22.42 -2.01
N GLU A 7 9.21 22.57 -2.52
CA GLU A 7 9.76 21.84 -3.66
C GLU A 7 9.89 20.35 -3.33
N GLN A 8 10.48 20.01 -2.18
CA GLN A 8 10.62 18.62 -1.74
C GLN A 8 9.26 17.93 -1.55
N LYS A 9 8.25 18.65 -1.03
CA LYS A 9 6.88 18.12 -0.94
C LYS A 9 6.27 17.87 -2.32
N LYS A 10 6.46 18.79 -3.27
CA LYS A 10 5.99 18.65 -4.64
C LYS A 10 6.62 17.44 -5.33
N GLU A 11 7.94 17.29 -5.22
CA GLU A 11 8.69 16.16 -5.74
C GLU A 11 8.24 14.84 -5.10
N TYR A 12 8.05 14.82 -3.78
CA TYR A 12 7.55 13.66 -3.06
C TYR A 12 6.19 13.21 -3.60
N PHE A 13 5.20 14.11 -3.69
CA PHE A 13 3.89 13.74 -4.22
C PHE A 13 3.94 13.33 -5.69
N GLN A 14 4.76 14.00 -6.52
CA GLN A 14 4.96 13.61 -7.90
C GLN A 14 5.55 12.20 -8.01
N SER A 15 6.50 11.85 -7.15
CA SER A 15 7.11 10.52 -7.12
C SER A 15 6.07 9.42 -6.81
N LEU A 16 5.15 9.67 -5.87
CA LEU A 16 4.06 8.74 -5.55
C LEU A 16 3.13 8.55 -6.75
N ARG A 17 2.76 9.64 -7.43
CA ARG A 17 1.90 9.58 -8.64
C ARG A 17 2.57 8.80 -9.76
N ASN A 18 3.86 8.99 -9.96
CA ASN A 18 4.63 8.28 -10.98
C ASN A 18 4.69 6.78 -10.68
N ARG A 19 5.06 6.38 -9.46
CA ARG A 19 5.09 4.96 -9.05
C ARG A 19 3.70 4.30 -9.18
N TRP A 20 2.64 5.01 -8.82
CA TRP A 20 1.26 4.52 -8.99
C TRP A 20 0.90 4.32 -10.47
N THR A 21 1.27 5.27 -11.32
CA THR A 21 1.01 5.21 -12.77
C THR A 21 1.78 4.08 -13.44
N GLU A 22 3.03 3.86 -13.03
CA GLU A 22 3.85 2.73 -13.49
C GLU A 22 3.20 1.39 -13.13
N ALA A 23 2.72 1.25 -11.89
CA ALA A 23 2.04 0.03 -11.46
C ALA A 23 0.79 -0.31 -12.28
N LYS A 24 0.06 0.69 -12.77
CA LYS A 24 -1.10 0.48 -13.65
C LYS A 24 -0.74 -0.05 -15.03
N LYS A 25 0.48 0.24 -15.52
CA LYS A 25 0.92 -0.10 -16.88
C LYS A 25 1.56 -1.49 -16.97
N GLN A 26 1.93 -2.08 -15.84
CA GLN A 26 2.72 -3.31 -15.81
C GLN A 26 1.88 -4.58 -16.03
N TYR A 27 0.57 -4.52 -15.81
CA TYR A 27 -0.32 -5.68 -15.87
C TYR A 27 -1.34 -5.55 -17.00
N SER A 28 -1.67 -6.69 -17.62
CA SER A 28 -2.75 -6.81 -18.60
C SER A 28 -4.13 -6.73 -17.94
N GLU A 29 -5.17 -6.44 -18.73
CA GLU A 29 -6.55 -6.35 -18.22
C GLU A 29 -7.03 -7.66 -17.57
N ASN A 30 -6.59 -8.80 -18.09
CA ASN A 30 -6.92 -10.11 -17.53
C ASN A 30 -6.30 -10.30 -16.13
N GLU A 31 -5.04 -9.86 -15.95
CA GLU A 31 -4.37 -9.91 -14.64
C GLU A 31 -5.00 -8.94 -13.64
N ILE A 32 -5.41 -7.76 -14.11
CA ILE A 32 -6.14 -6.77 -13.31
C ILE A 32 -7.48 -7.35 -12.84
N THR A 33 -8.22 -8.03 -13.73
CA THR A 33 -9.49 -8.68 -13.40
C THR A 33 -9.31 -9.83 -12.42
N ALA A 34 -8.26 -10.63 -12.57
CA ALA A 34 -7.94 -11.70 -11.62
C ALA A 34 -7.67 -11.16 -10.20
N VAL A 35 -7.08 -9.97 -10.09
CA VAL A 35 -6.88 -9.31 -8.79
C VAL A 35 -8.19 -8.92 -8.13
N ASP A 36 -9.20 -8.47 -8.88
CA ASP A 36 -10.52 -8.17 -8.31
C ASP A 36 -11.13 -9.41 -7.64
N ALA A 37 -11.04 -10.57 -8.30
CA ALA A 37 -11.52 -11.83 -7.74
C ALA A 37 -10.79 -12.24 -6.45
N ILE A 38 -9.47 -12.01 -6.38
CA ILE A 38 -8.68 -12.26 -5.15
C ILE A 38 -9.13 -11.33 -4.03
N ILE A 39 -9.28 -10.04 -4.33
CA ILE A 39 -9.72 -9.02 -3.35
C ILE A 39 -11.08 -9.40 -2.76
N GLU A 40 -12.03 -9.79 -3.62
CA GLU A 40 -13.36 -10.22 -3.21
C GLU A 40 -13.33 -11.50 -2.37
N THR A 41 -12.63 -12.54 -2.86
CA THR A 41 -12.52 -13.85 -2.19
C THR A 41 -11.98 -13.74 -0.76
N HIS A 42 -11.04 -12.83 -0.54
CA HIS A 42 -10.42 -12.62 0.77
C HIS A 42 -11.02 -11.45 1.57
N GLY A 43 -12.10 -10.82 1.08
CA GLY A 43 -12.78 -9.72 1.77
C GLY A 43 -11.90 -8.49 2.00
N LEU A 44 -10.93 -8.25 1.12
CA LEU A 44 -9.99 -7.13 1.25
C LEU A 44 -10.67 -5.81 0.86
N LYS A 45 -10.57 -4.79 1.73
CA LYS A 45 -11.10 -3.44 1.46
C LYS A 45 -10.03 -2.52 0.87
N ILE A 46 -9.48 -2.92 -0.28
CA ILE A 46 -8.41 -2.20 -0.99
C ILE A 46 -8.70 -2.14 -2.48
N SER A 47 -8.15 -1.15 -3.17
CA SER A 47 -8.29 -1.07 -4.63
C SER A 47 -7.37 -2.06 -5.34
N ARG A 48 -7.78 -2.58 -6.50
CA ARG A 48 -6.96 -3.44 -7.37
C ARG A 48 -5.58 -2.85 -7.67
N PHE A 49 -5.49 -1.54 -7.90
CA PHE A 49 -4.22 -0.88 -8.16
C PHE A 49 -3.35 -0.76 -6.89
N GLY A 50 -3.97 -0.62 -5.72
CA GLY A 50 -3.27 -0.71 -4.44
C GLY A 50 -2.70 -2.10 -4.18
N PHE A 51 -3.41 -3.15 -4.60
CA PHE A 51 -2.94 -4.54 -4.58
C PHE A 51 -1.73 -4.72 -5.49
N LEU A 52 -1.87 -4.38 -6.77
CA LEU A 52 -0.82 -4.52 -7.77
C LEU A 52 0.43 -3.71 -7.42
N PHE A 53 0.26 -2.51 -6.86
CA PHE A 53 1.37 -1.68 -6.40
C PHE A 53 2.28 -2.40 -5.38
N VAL A 54 1.68 -3.11 -4.43
CA VAL A 54 2.41 -3.89 -3.43
C VAL A 54 2.94 -5.19 -4.05
N LYS A 55 2.17 -5.83 -4.93
CA LYS A 55 2.58 -7.04 -5.66
C LYS A 55 3.90 -6.85 -6.40
N ILE A 56 4.05 -5.74 -7.14
CA ILE A 56 5.29 -5.40 -7.87
C ILE A 56 6.48 -5.32 -6.91
N GLN A 57 6.30 -4.71 -5.74
CA GLN A 57 7.38 -4.56 -4.76
C GLN A 57 7.76 -5.90 -4.13
N MET A 58 6.79 -6.78 -3.89
CA MET A 58 7.03 -8.15 -3.43
C MET A 58 7.78 -8.96 -4.48
N GLU A 59 7.32 -8.94 -5.74
CA GLU A 59 7.96 -9.64 -6.87
C GLU A 59 9.40 -9.16 -7.09
N LYS A 60 9.66 -7.85 -7.05
CA LYS A 60 11.01 -7.26 -7.17
C LYS A 60 11.95 -7.71 -6.04
N GLN A 61 11.42 -8.08 -4.87
CA GLN A 61 12.18 -8.57 -3.73
C GLN A 61 12.21 -10.11 -3.65
N GLY A 62 11.56 -10.82 -4.59
CA GLY A 62 11.42 -12.27 -4.52
C GLY A 62 10.58 -12.76 -3.34
N LEU A 63 9.69 -11.91 -2.81
CA LEU A 63 8.79 -12.26 -1.72
C LEU A 63 7.57 -12.99 -2.26
N ASP A 64 7.18 -14.07 -1.60
CA ASP A 64 6.03 -14.89 -1.94
C ASP A 64 4.73 -14.40 -1.25
N GLY A 65 3.60 -15.03 -1.57
CA GLY A 65 2.31 -14.71 -0.95
C GLY A 65 1.54 -13.58 -1.63
N LEU A 66 0.52 -13.08 -0.92
CA LEU A 66 -0.47 -12.13 -1.43
C LEU A 66 -0.37 -10.78 -0.72
N PRO A 67 -0.36 -9.66 -1.46
CA PRO A 67 -0.50 -8.32 -0.89
C PRO A 67 -1.66 -8.20 0.10
N TYR A 68 -1.47 -7.46 1.19
CA TYR A 68 -2.46 -7.23 2.26
C TYR A 68 -2.88 -8.47 3.06
N LEU A 69 -2.50 -9.69 2.65
CA LEU A 69 -2.57 -10.90 3.47
C LEU A 69 -1.22 -11.21 4.10
N ASP A 70 -0.17 -11.32 3.28
CA ASP A 70 1.20 -11.61 3.69
C ASP A 70 2.07 -10.35 3.80
N ALA A 71 1.49 -9.17 3.51
CA ALA A 71 2.13 -7.87 3.70
C ALA A 71 1.16 -6.91 4.39
N LYS A 72 1.41 -6.57 5.66
CA LYS A 72 0.52 -5.71 6.46
C LYS A 72 1.28 -4.59 7.13
N THR A 73 0.56 -3.55 7.57
CA THR A 73 1.14 -2.50 8.42
C THR A 73 1.54 -3.10 9.77
N PHE A 74 2.41 -2.41 10.51
CA PHE A 74 2.75 -2.82 11.89
C PHE A 74 1.51 -3.08 12.75
N LEU A 75 0.53 -2.17 12.70
CA LEU A 75 -0.74 -2.32 13.42
C LEU A 75 -1.59 -3.47 12.85
N GLY A 76 -1.54 -3.69 11.55
CA GLY A 76 -2.19 -4.82 10.88
C GLY A 76 -1.67 -6.16 11.43
N TRP A 77 -0.35 -6.33 11.51
CA TRP A 77 0.24 -7.54 12.11
C TRP A 77 -0.10 -7.71 13.58
N LYS A 78 0.00 -6.64 14.37
CA LYS A 78 -0.34 -6.66 15.81
C LYS A 78 -1.77 -7.11 16.06
N LYS A 79 -2.73 -6.66 15.23
CA LYS A 79 -4.14 -7.10 15.31
C LYS A 79 -4.34 -8.58 14.97
N ASN A 80 -3.39 -9.21 14.27
CA ASN A 80 -3.43 -10.61 13.89
C ASN A 80 -2.54 -11.50 14.77
N GLY A 81 -2.07 -10.99 15.93
CA GLY A 81 -1.25 -11.78 16.85
C GLY A 81 0.24 -11.87 16.50
N PHE A 82 0.72 -11.01 15.59
CA PHE A 82 2.14 -10.97 15.20
C PHE A 82 2.77 -9.61 15.51
N MET A 83 4.08 -9.58 15.73
CA MET A 83 4.87 -8.36 15.89
C MET A 83 6.02 -8.33 14.90
N VAL A 84 6.35 -7.14 14.39
CA VAL A 84 7.55 -6.95 13.56
C VAL A 84 8.78 -7.22 14.41
N LYS A 85 9.67 -8.09 13.94
CA LYS A 85 10.91 -8.46 14.63
C LYS A 85 11.74 -7.21 14.93
N LYS A 86 12.41 -7.20 16.08
CA LYS A 86 13.21 -6.05 16.50
C LYS A 86 14.32 -5.75 15.48
N GLY A 87 14.36 -4.51 14.99
CA GLY A 87 15.37 -4.04 14.04
C GLY A 87 14.97 -4.13 12.56
N GLU A 88 13.87 -4.84 12.25
CA GLU A 88 13.33 -4.88 10.89
C GLU A 88 12.80 -3.51 10.46
N LYS A 89 13.03 -3.18 9.18
CA LYS A 89 12.52 -1.97 8.54
C LYS A 89 11.51 -2.33 7.46
N SER A 90 10.55 -1.46 7.23
CA SER A 90 9.58 -1.61 6.14
C SER A 90 10.33 -1.62 4.81
N THR A 91 10.16 -2.67 4.02
CA THR A 91 10.69 -2.76 2.65
C THR A 91 9.60 -2.62 1.60
N LEU A 92 8.33 -2.61 2.02
CA LEU A 92 7.16 -2.47 1.16
C LEU A 92 6.41 -1.19 1.53
N ASP A 93 5.85 -0.53 0.53
CA ASP A 93 4.96 0.61 0.71
C ASP A 93 3.60 0.35 0.10
N GLY A 94 2.56 0.91 0.71
CA GLY A 94 1.27 1.14 0.06
C GLY A 94 1.04 2.62 -0.21
N ILE A 95 0.15 2.92 -1.15
CA ILE A 95 -0.33 4.28 -1.43
C ILE A 95 -1.84 4.29 -1.19
N THR A 96 -2.32 5.28 -0.43
CA THR A 96 -3.74 5.61 -0.30
C THR A 96 -3.98 7.03 -0.79
N TRP A 97 -5.21 7.33 -1.20
CA TRP A 97 -5.62 8.65 -1.67
C TRP A 97 -6.48 9.30 -0.61
N ILE A 98 -6.08 10.48 -0.16
CA ILE A 98 -6.80 11.24 0.86
C ILE A 98 -7.43 12.46 0.20
N GLY A 99 -8.72 12.66 0.44
CA GLY A 99 -9.44 13.86 0.06
C GLY A 99 -9.16 15.04 0.99
N VAL A 100 -9.07 16.24 0.42
CA VAL A 100 -9.07 17.54 1.11
C VAL A 100 -10.13 18.40 0.47
N GLY A 101 -10.85 19.16 1.30
CA GLY A 101 -11.97 20.01 0.90
C GLY A 101 -13.25 19.55 1.55
N GLU A 102 -14.31 20.35 1.39
CA GLU A 102 -15.66 19.90 1.70
C GLU A 102 -16.04 18.76 0.75
N GLU A 103 -16.66 17.73 1.31
CA GLU A 103 -17.21 16.64 0.52
C GLU A 103 -18.47 17.18 -0.17
N GLU A 104 -18.43 17.30 -1.50
CA GLU A 104 -19.61 17.68 -2.26
C GLU A 104 -20.69 16.59 -2.12
N ASP A 105 -21.97 16.92 -2.36
CA ASP A 105 -23.10 15.97 -2.36
C ASP A 105 -22.90 14.73 -3.25
N SER A 106 -21.89 14.76 -4.15
CA SER A 106 -21.47 13.64 -5.00
C SER A 106 -20.48 12.66 -4.34
N GLY A 107 -20.05 12.90 -3.10
CA GLY A 107 -18.98 12.15 -2.41
C GLY A 107 -17.59 12.43 -2.96
N LYS A 108 -17.41 13.53 -3.71
CA LYS A 108 -16.14 13.94 -4.30
C LYS A 108 -15.49 15.02 -3.43
N PHE A 109 -14.19 14.88 -3.23
CA PHE A 109 -13.36 15.89 -2.59
C PHE A 109 -12.78 16.85 -3.63
N GLU A 110 -12.64 18.11 -3.26
CA GLU A 110 -12.04 19.17 -4.09
C GLU A 110 -10.64 18.77 -4.59
N TYR A 111 -9.83 18.15 -3.73
CA TYR A 111 -8.51 17.65 -4.08
C TYR A 111 -8.21 16.29 -3.46
N MET A 112 -7.61 15.39 -4.23
CA MET A 112 -7.02 14.14 -3.70
C MET A 112 -5.50 14.17 -3.75
N PHE A 113 -4.87 13.84 -2.62
CA PHE A 113 -3.42 13.70 -2.51
C PHE A 113 -3.03 12.27 -2.11
N PRO A 114 -1.92 11.73 -2.67
CA PRO A 114 -1.44 10.43 -2.29
C PRO A 114 -0.73 10.50 -0.94
N LYS A 115 -0.96 9.51 -0.08
CA LYS A 115 -0.23 9.27 1.15
C LYS A 115 0.38 7.88 1.11
N GLN A 116 1.69 7.80 1.34
CA GLN A 116 2.38 6.53 1.51
C GLN A 116 2.18 5.99 2.94
N TYR A 117 2.10 4.67 3.07
CA TYR A 117 2.20 3.98 4.34
C TYR A 117 3.08 2.74 4.21
N HIS A 118 3.61 2.28 5.35
CA HIS A 118 4.63 1.24 5.42
C HIS A 118 4.02 -0.13 5.69
N LEU A 119 4.50 -1.14 4.96
CA LEU A 119 4.09 -2.52 5.02
C LEU A 119 5.30 -3.42 5.32
N PHE A 120 5.06 -4.45 6.13
CA PHE A 120 6.03 -5.47 6.49
C PHE A 120 5.54 -6.81 5.94
N HIS A 121 6.44 -7.56 5.32
CA HIS A 121 6.14 -8.91 4.85
C HIS A 121 6.09 -9.90 6.03
N ARG A 122 5.37 -11.02 5.88
CA ARG A 122 5.26 -12.07 6.90
C ARG A 122 6.61 -12.63 7.37
N THR A 123 7.64 -12.56 6.54
CA THR A 123 9.01 -13.01 6.92
C THR A 123 9.67 -12.10 7.95
N GLN A 124 9.19 -10.86 8.09
CA GLN A 124 9.71 -9.83 9.00
C GLN A 124 8.98 -9.81 10.36
N VAL A 125 8.03 -10.72 10.57
CA VAL A 125 7.24 -10.76 11.80
C VAL A 125 7.43 -12.07 12.55
N GLU A 126 7.10 -12.06 13.83
CA GLU A 126 7.09 -13.20 14.74
C GLU A 126 5.79 -13.21 15.54
N GLU A 127 5.38 -14.38 16.01
CA GLU A 127 4.18 -14.52 16.84
C GLU A 127 4.38 -13.79 18.18
N ILE A 128 3.32 -13.15 18.66
CA ILE A 128 3.31 -12.58 20.01
C ILE A 128 3.11 -13.73 20.98
N ILE A 129 4.21 -14.20 21.58
CA ILE A 129 4.16 -15.17 22.67
C ILE A 129 3.73 -14.41 23.93
N ASN A 130 2.57 -14.76 24.46
CA ASN A 130 2.07 -14.27 25.76
C ASN A 130 2.65 -15.08 26.91
#